data_AF-A0AAW4L5P8-F1
#
_entry.id   AF-A0AAW4L5P8-F1
#
_cell.length_a   1.000
_cell.length_b   1.000
_cell.length_c   1.000
_cell.angle_alpha   90.00
_cell.angle_beta   90.00
_cell.angle_gamma   90.00
#
_symmetry.space_group_name_H-M   'P 1'
#
loop_
_entity.id
_entity.type
_entity.pdbx_description
1 polymer ?
#
loop_
_entity_poly.entity_id
_entity_poly.type
_entity_poly.pdbx_seq_one_letter_code
_entity_poly.pdbx_strand_id
1 'polypeptide(L)'
;MSLILDALRKMEQERKASRRHSTDIRPEVLSYRGVPRKTSRSPLVLPVTAVVIISCIAGGLLMMREKTPSEAPALKTSSKTVPIKPIQPTPAIPQPQVTVAPPPAHPRPAPDTAQPTKPSAPQREETIAPGSNTATASGITISGIAYQDDRSMRRAVINGALVGEGAEVAGAKVVEIRENRVRFSRAGENFEVLQSSAFTQH
;
A
#
# COMPACT_ATOMS: atom_id res chain seq x y z
N MET A 1 15.16 28.50 -45.07
CA MET A 1 14.78 27.07 -45.10
C MET A 1 15.13 26.35 -43.78
N SER A 2 14.81 26.94 -42.62
CA SER A 2 15.25 26.42 -41.30
C SER A 2 14.10 26.10 -40.32
N LEU A 3 12.86 26.41 -40.68
CA LEU A 3 11.70 26.31 -39.77
C LEU A 3 11.33 24.87 -39.38
N ILE A 4 11.61 23.89 -40.25
CA ILE A 4 11.26 22.48 -39.98
C ILE A 4 12.20 21.86 -38.93
N LEU A 5 13.50 22.21 -38.99
CA LEU A 5 14.47 21.69 -38.02
C LEU A 5 14.29 22.33 -36.64
N ASP A 6 13.93 23.61 -36.58
CA ASP A 6 13.59 24.27 -35.32
C ASP A 6 12.33 23.69 -34.68
N ALA A 7 11.32 23.32 -35.49
CA ALA A 7 10.11 22.66 -34.99
C ALA A 7 10.41 21.27 -34.40
N LEU A 8 11.26 20.47 -35.06
CA LEU A 8 11.65 19.16 -34.54
C LEU A 8 12.47 19.29 -33.25
N ARG A 9 13.41 20.24 -33.20
CA ARG A 9 14.22 20.49 -32.01
C ARG A 9 13.38 20.96 -30.83
N LYS A 10 12.40 21.83 -31.07
CA LYS A 10 11.45 22.31 -30.07
C LYS A 10 10.58 21.17 -29.53
N MET A 11 10.08 20.30 -30.42
CA MET A 11 9.26 19.15 -30.03
C MET A 11 10.04 18.13 -29.18
N GLU A 12 11.33 17.90 -29.47
CA GLU A 12 12.17 17.03 -28.63
C GLU A 12 12.43 17.62 -27.24
N GLN A 13 12.66 18.93 -27.14
CA GLN A 13 12.86 19.63 -25.87
C GLN A 13 11.60 19.55 -25.00
N GLU A 14 10.43 19.75 -25.61
CA GLU A 14 9.13 19.65 -24.93
C GLU A 14 8.84 18.23 -24.46
N ARG A 15 9.17 17.21 -25.27
CA ARG A 15 8.99 15.80 -24.89
C ARG A 15 9.87 15.38 -23.71
N LYS A 16 11.10 15.89 -23.64
CA LYS A 16 12.00 15.65 -22.48
C LYS A 16 11.51 16.37 -21.22
N ALA A 17 10.96 17.57 -21.34
CA ALA A 17 10.41 18.32 -20.21
C ALA A 17 9.11 17.68 -19.68
N SER A 18 8.21 17.28 -20.58
CA SER A 18 6.90 16.69 -20.21
C SER A 18 7.03 15.35 -19.47
N ARG A 19 8.02 14.51 -19.83
CA ARG A 19 8.27 13.23 -19.13
C ARG A 19 8.69 13.36 -17.66
N ARG A 20 9.21 14.53 -17.24
CA ARG A 20 9.52 14.77 -15.81
C ARG A 20 8.35 15.33 -15.02
N HIS A 21 7.31 15.82 -15.69
CA HIS A 21 6.17 16.48 -15.04
C HIS A 21 4.96 15.56 -14.85
N SER A 22 4.89 14.41 -15.55
CA SER A 22 3.79 13.45 -15.42
C SER A 22 3.90 12.51 -14.20
N THR A 23 4.93 12.65 -13.37
CA THR A 23 5.14 11.82 -12.17
C THR A 23 4.88 12.56 -10.86
N ASP A 24 4.53 13.85 -10.90
CA ASP A 24 4.13 14.60 -9.72
C ASP A 24 2.61 14.47 -9.50
N ILE A 25 2.14 13.22 -9.46
CA ILE A 25 0.83 12.90 -8.89
C ILE A 25 0.97 13.19 -7.41
N ARG A 26 0.55 14.40 -7.02
CA ARG A 26 0.61 14.89 -5.64
C ARG A 26 0.22 13.76 -4.67
N PRO A 27 1.09 13.36 -3.74
CA PRO A 27 0.77 12.32 -2.76
C PRO A 27 -0.46 12.68 -1.90
N GLU A 28 -0.85 13.96 -1.87
CA GLU A 28 -2.08 14.41 -1.21
C GLU A 28 -3.38 13.89 -1.86
N VAL A 29 -3.42 13.66 -3.18
CA VAL A 29 -4.64 13.16 -3.83
C VAL A 29 -4.86 11.66 -3.53
N LEU A 30 -3.78 10.92 -3.22
CA LEU A 30 -3.88 9.57 -2.65
C LEU A 30 -4.09 9.57 -1.13
N SER A 31 -3.86 10.70 -0.44
CA SER A 31 -3.99 10.78 1.03
C SER A 31 -5.38 11.21 1.50
N TYR A 32 -6.31 11.49 0.57
CA TYR A 32 -7.66 11.86 0.93
C TYR A 32 -8.40 10.65 1.52
N ARG A 33 -8.51 10.66 2.85
CA ARG A 33 -9.25 9.73 3.74
C ARG A 33 -8.42 8.66 4.47
N GLY A 34 -7.20 8.98 4.87
CA GLY A 34 -6.54 8.31 6.00
C GLY A 34 -6.98 8.91 7.33
N VAL A 35 -8.06 8.41 7.93
CA VAL A 35 -8.30 8.61 9.37
C VAL A 35 -7.06 8.15 10.14
N PRO A 36 -6.53 8.93 11.10
CA PRO A 36 -5.36 8.53 11.87
C PRO A 36 -5.70 7.26 12.66
N ARG A 37 -5.28 6.09 12.14
CA ARG A 37 -5.48 4.81 12.81
C ARG A 37 -4.59 4.83 14.06
N LYS A 38 -5.22 5.06 15.21
CA LYS A 38 -4.66 4.85 16.55
C LYS A 38 -4.01 3.46 16.54
N THR A 39 -2.69 3.42 16.55
CA THR A 39 -1.94 2.16 16.53
C THR A 39 -2.22 1.46 17.86
N SER A 40 -3.12 0.49 17.85
CA SER A 40 -3.34 -0.37 19.01
C SER A 40 -2.12 -1.27 19.10
N ARG A 41 -1.05 -0.77 19.74
CA ARG A 41 0.09 -1.59 20.15
C ARG A 41 -0.48 -2.70 21.01
N SER A 42 -0.50 -3.91 20.47
CA SER A 42 -0.96 -5.08 21.19
C SER A 42 -0.05 -5.26 22.42
N PRO A 43 -0.62 -5.46 23.61
CA PRO A 43 0.15 -5.50 24.86
C PRO A 43 1.16 -6.67 24.92
N LEU A 44 1.11 -7.59 23.96
CA LEU A 44 1.97 -8.76 23.85
C LEU A 44 3.27 -8.52 23.07
N VAL A 45 3.41 -7.40 22.35
CA VAL A 45 4.65 -7.11 21.57
C VAL A 45 5.77 -6.62 22.49
N LEU A 46 5.44 -5.91 23.57
CA LEU A 46 6.40 -5.41 24.56
C LEU A 46 7.26 -6.51 25.21
N PRO A 47 6.71 -7.62 25.74
CA PRO A 47 7.54 -8.66 26.37
C PRO A 47 8.46 -9.37 25.36
N VAL A 48 8.02 -9.60 24.12
CA VAL A 48 8.83 -10.28 23.10
C VAL A 48 10.05 -9.44 22.73
N THR A 49 9.87 -8.13 22.54
CA THR A 49 11.00 -7.23 22.24
C THR A 49 11.99 -7.14 23.40
N ALA A 50 11.52 -7.18 24.65
CA ALA A 50 12.39 -7.15 25.82
C ALA A 50 13.27 -8.40 25.92
N VAL A 51 12.72 -9.60 25.64
CA VAL A 51 13.48 -10.87 25.66
C VAL A 51 14.58 -10.88 24.60
N VAL A 52 14.31 -10.38 23.39
CA VAL A 52 15.32 -10.30 22.32
C VAL A 52 16.46 -9.36 22.70
N ILE A 53 16.15 -8.19 23.27
CA ILE A 53 17.17 -7.23 23.71
C ILE A 53 18.04 -7.82 24.82
N ILE A 54 17.45 -8.49 25.80
CA ILE A 54 18.20 -9.14 26.89
C ILE A 54 19.11 -10.24 26.35
N SER A 55 18.62 -11.06 25.41
CA SER A 55 19.42 -12.11 24.77
C SER A 55 20.62 -11.55 24.00
N CYS A 56 20.44 -10.46 23.24
CA CYS A 56 21.54 -9.81 22.53
C CYS A 56 22.60 -9.22 23.48
N ILE A 57 22.17 -8.60 24.59
CA ILE A 57 23.10 -8.03 25.57
C ILE A 57 23.89 -9.14 26.27
N ALA A 58 23.23 -10.23 26.68
CA ALA A 58 23.88 -11.36 27.32
C ALA A 58 24.89 -12.05 26.38
N GLY A 59 24.52 -12.27 25.11
CA GLY A 59 25.41 -12.82 24.09
C GLY A 59 26.61 -11.91 23.80
N GLY A 60 26.40 -10.59 23.73
CA GLY A 60 27.47 -9.61 23.55
C GLY A 60 28.46 -9.59 24.72
N LEU A 61 27.97 -9.66 25.97
CA LEU A 61 28.83 -9.69 27.16
C LEU A 61 29.63 -10.99 27.27
N LEU A 62 29.07 -12.14 26.85
CA LEU A 62 29.81 -13.40 26.80
C LEU A 62 30.93 -13.36 25.75
N MET A 63 30.67 -12.81 24.55
CA MET A 63 31.72 -12.68 23.52
C MET A 63 32.83 -11.68 23.88
N MET A 64 32.57 -10.72 24.76
CA MET A 64 33.62 -9.81 25.25
C MET A 64 34.54 -10.45 26.31
N ARG A 65 34.19 -11.61 26.86
CA ARG A 65 34.92 -12.24 27.98
C ARG A 65 36.07 -13.16 27.58
N GLU A 66 36.21 -13.49 26.29
CA GLU A 66 37.20 -14.47 25.79
C GLU A 66 38.48 -13.87 25.18
N LYS A 67 38.70 -12.55 25.29
CA LYS A 67 39.96 -11.95 24.83
C LYS A 67 40.97 -11.83 25.96
N THR A 68 41.60 -12.94 26.33
CA THR A 68 42.91 -12.91 27.00
C THR A 68 43.98 -12.53 25.96
N PRO A 69 44.79 -11.49 26.21
CA PRO A 69 45.80 -11.03 25.25
C PRO A 69 47.03 -11.95 25.29
N SER A 70 47.30 -12.63 24.17
CA SER A 70 48.61 -13.25 23.91
C SER A 70 49.58 -12.17 23.44
N GLU A 71 50.58 -11.91 24.27
CA GLU A 71 51.68 -10.96 24.10
C GLU A 71 52.68 -11.41 23.02
N ALA A 72 53.04 -10.51 22.09
CA ALA A 72 54.36 -10.30 21.41
C ALA A 72 54.19 -9.53 20.07
N PRO A 73 55.22 -8.88 19.47
CA PRO A 73 55.36 -7.42 19.49
C PRO A 73 55.22 -6.72 18.12
N ALA A 74 54.80 -5.46 18.22
CA ALA A 74 55.12 -4.29 17.38
C ALA A 74 55.31 -4.46 15.86
N LEU A 75 54.39 -3.88 15.08
CA LEU A 75 54.73 -3.04 13.91
C LEU A 75 53.76 -1.86 13.82
N LYS A 76 54.35 -0.66 13.82
CA LYS A 76 53.69 0.65 13.81
C LYS A 76 53.05 0.90 12.45
N THR A 77 51.75 1.23 12.42
CA THR A 77 51.17 1.95 11.27
C THR A 77 50.31 3.10 11.77
N SER A 78 50.86 4.30 11.61
CA SER A 78 50.22 5.58 11.89
C SER A 78 49.18 5.86 10.81
N SER A 79 47.89 5.90 11.16
CA SER A 79 46.85 6.45 10.29
C SER A 79 46.41 7.80 10.86
N LYS A 80 46.87 8.82 10.16
CA LYS A 80 46.62 10.24 10.34
C LYS A 80 45.12 10.54 10.24
N THR A 81 44.49 10.81 11.37
CA THR A 81 43.12 11.36 11.44
C THR A 81 43.08 12.74 10.79
N VAL A 82 42.31 12.87 9.71
CA VAL A 82 42.00 14.16 9.10
C VAL A 82 40.79 14.75 9.84
N PRO A 83 40.87 15.99 10.35
CA PRO A 83 39.77 16.62 11.08
C PRO A 83 38.62 16.97 10.11
N ILE A 84 37.44 16.43 10.39
CA ILE A 84 36.21 16.77 9.68
C ILE A 84 35.76 18.16 10.14
N LYS A 85 35.78 19.12 9.21
CA LYS A 85 35.39 20.52 9.41
C LYS A 85 33.86 20.59 9.65
N PRO A 86 33.39 21.34 10.67
CA PRO A 86 31.96 21.53 10.90
C PRO A 86 31.29 22.23 9.72
N ILE A 87 30.21 21.63 9.21
CA ILE A 87 29.39 22.18 8.13
C ILE A 87 28.52 23.29 8.73
N GLN A 88 28.69 24.53 8.24
CA GLN A 88 27.85 25.67 8.61
C GLN A 88 26.43 25.51 8.05
N PRO A 89 25.40 25.92 8.80
CA PRO A 89 24.01 25.90 8.33
C PRO A 89 23.82 26.89 7.18
N THR A 90 23.34 26.38 6.04
CA THR A 90 22.98 27.17 4.86
C THR A 90 21.80 28.10 5.18
N PRO A 91 21.84 29.39 4.77
CA PRO A 91 20.73 30.32 4.96
C PRO A 91 19.46 29.85 4.24
N ALA A 92 18.33 29.90 4.95
CA ALA A 92 17.02 29.60 4.39
C ALA A 92 16.65 30.63 3.30
N ILE A 93 16.46 30.14 2.08
CA ILE A 93 15.99 30.95 0.95
C ILE A 93 14.51 31.30 1.18
N PRO A 94 14.09 32.57 1.01
CA PRO A 94 12.68 32.97 1.13
C PRO A 94 11.80 32.20 0.14
N GLN A 95 10.82 31.45 0.64
CA GLN A 95 9.82 30.81 -0.20
C GLN A 95 8.87 31.86 -0.80
N PRO A 96 8.66 31.86 -2.13
CA PRO A 96 7.65 32.70 -2.77
C PRO A 96 6.25 32.38 -2.21
N GLN A 97 5.56 33.40 -1.70
CA GLN A 97 4.17 33.30 -1.29
C GLN A 97 3.30 33.08 -2.52
N VAL A 98 2.83 31.84 -2.72
CA VAL A 98 1.92 31.51 -3.81
C VAL A 98 0.55 32.09 -3.44
N THR A 99 0.14 33.13 -4.16
CA THR A 99 -1.22 33.68 -4.06
C THR A 99 -2.20 32.61 -4.56
N VAL A 100 -2.99 32.08 -3.63
CA VAL A 100 -3.98 31.02 -3.93
C VAL A 100 -5.12 31.65 -4.72
N ALA A 101 -5.18 31.33 -6.01
CA ALA A 101 -6.33 31.67 -6.85
C ALA A 101 -7.60 30.97 -6.33
N PRO A 102 -8.76 31.65 -6.34
CA PRO A 102 -10.01 31.06 -5.86
C PRO A 102 -10.39 29.82 -6.69
N PRO A 103 -10.93 28.76 -6.05
CA PRO A 103 -11.25 27.51 -6.71
C PRO A 103 -12.37 27.71 -7.76
N PRO A 104 -12.25 27.10 -8.95
CA PRO A 104 -13.30 27.12 -9.96
C PRO A 104 -14.54 26.38 -9.45
N ALA A 105 -15.70 27.03 -9.55
CA ALA A 105 -17.00 26.46 -9.21
C ALA A 105 -17.24 25.15 -9.98
N HIS A 106 -17.47 24.06 -9.25
CA HIS A 106 -17.80 22.77 -9.86
C HIS A 106 -19.20 22.79 -10.49
N PRO A 107 -19.36 22.26 -11.72
CA PRO A 107 -20.66 22.13 -12.35
C PRO A 107 -21.54 21.12 -11.60
N ARG A 108 -22.79 21.52 -11.38
CA ARG A 108 -23.86 20.74 -10.75
C ARG A 108 -24.19 19.52 -11.63
N PRO A 109 -24.16 18.29 -11.10
CA PRO A 109 -24.59 17.10 -11.84
C PRO A 109 -26.07 17.21 -12.22
N ALA A 110 -26.38 16.91 -13.48
CA ALA A 110 -27.76 16.81 -13.95
C ALA A 110 -28.45 15.56 -13.35
N PRO A 111 -29.78 15.58 -13.16
CA PRO A 111 -30.52 14.42 -12.68
C PRO A 111 -30.56 13.32 -13.76
N ASP A 112 -30.06 12.14 -13.41
CA ASP A 112 -30.14 10.93 -14.23
C ASP A 112 -31.61 10.52 -14.42
N THR A 113 -31.98 10.40 -15.70
CA THR A 113 -33.28 9.94 -16.15
C THR A 113 -33.38 8.42 -15.98
N ALA A 114 -34.42 7.98 -15.29
CA ALA A 114 -34.71 6.57 -15.03
C ALA A 114 -34.76 5.75 -16.33
N GLN A 115 -33.98 4.66 -16.39
CA GLN A 115 -34.07 3.68 -17.46
C GLN A 115 -35.10 2.57 -17.14
N PRO A 116 -35.76 1.99 -18.16
CA PRO A 116 -36.84 1.03 -18.00
C PRO A 116 -36.33 -0.38 -17.68
N THR A 117 -36.99 -1.03 -16.73
CA THR A 117 -36.84 -2.43 -16.36
C THR A 117 -37.11 -3.36 -17.55
N LYS A 118 -36.12 -4.17 -17.94
CA LYS A 118 -36.26 -5.22 -18.96
C LYS A 118 -36.67 -6.55 -18.29
N PRO A 119 -37.56 -7.37 -18.90
CA PRO A 119 -38.11 -8.57 -18.27
C PRO A 119 -37.09 -9.71 -18.12
N SER A 120 -37.13 -10.34 -16.95
CA SER A 120 -36.38 -11.53 -16.55
C SER A 120 -36.73 -12.73 -17.41
N ALA A 121 -35.73 -13.36 -18.05
CA ALA A 121 -35.87 -14.65 -18.71
C ALA A 121 -35.63 -15.81 -17.72
N PRO A 122 -36.17 -17.02 -17.96
CA PRO A 122 -36.07 -18.16 -17.04
C PRO A 122 -34.66 -18.75 -17.07
N GLN A 123 -34.03 -18.80 -15.90
CA GLN A 123 -32.70 -19.38 -15.71
C GLN A 123 -32.81 -20.91 -15.78
N ARG A 124 -32.08 -21.50 -16.72
CA ARG A 124 -31.97 -22.95 -16.95
C ARG A 124 -31.24 -23.59 -15.77
N GLU A 125 -31.87 -24.58 -15.14
CA GLU A 125 -31.26 -25.43 -14.11
C GLU A 125 -30.04 -26.16 -14.70
N GLU A 126 -28.86 -25.77 -14.22
CA GLU A 126 -27.61 -26.46 -14.52
C GLU A 126 -27.21 -27.33 -13.32
N THR A 127 -27.09 -28.61 -13.63
CA THR A 127 -26.79 -29.77 -12.80
C THR A 127 -25.68 -29.53 -11.77
N ILE A 128 -26.03 -29.77 -10.51
CA ILE A 128 -25.20 -29.61 -9.32
C ILE A 128 -24.15 -30.73 -9.26
N ALA A 129 -22.87 -30.37 -9.39
CA ALA A 129 -21.76 -31.23 -8.95
C ALA A 129 -21.55 -31.06 -7.43
N PRO A 130 -21.47 -32.15 -6.64
CA PRO A 130 -21.31 -32.06 -5.19
C PRO A 130 -19.84 -31.94 -4.82
N GLY A 131 -19.49 -30.98 -3.97
CA GLY A 131 -18.19 -30.98 -3.29
C GLY A 131 -17.45 -29.64 -3.23
N SER A 132 -18.12 -28.56 -2.86
CA SER A 132 -17.41 -27.48 -2.18
C SER A 132 -18.28 -26.99 -1.03
N ASN A 133 -17.79 -27.17 0.19
CA ASN A 133 -18.33 -26.55 1.41
C ASN A 133 -18.07 -25.04 1.37
N THR A 134 -18.56 -24.35 0.33
CA THR A 134 -18.73 -22.90 0.33
C THR A 134 -19.91 -22.63 1.23
N ALA A 135 -19.64 -22.64 2.55
CA ALA A 135 -20.55 -22.10 3.54
C ALA A 135 -21.02 -20.75 3.01
N THR A 136 -22.30 -20.69 2.66
CA THR A 136 -22.95 -19.60 1.96
C THR A 136 -22.88 -18.37 2.83
N ALA A 137 -21.79 -17.61 2.68
CA ALA A 137 -21.60 -16.27 3.19
C ALA A 137 -22.60 -15.35 2.48
N SER A 138 -23.86 -15.49 2.87
CA SER A 138 -25.02 -14.91 2.22
C SER A 138 -24.84 -13.40 2.23
N GLY A 139 -24.63 -12.81 1.05
CA GLY A 139 -24.42 -11.37 0.89
C GLY A 139 -22.96 -10.88 0.86
N ILE A 140 -21.96 -11.76 0.71
CA ILE A 140 -20.58 -11.34 0.42
C ILE A 140 -20.22 -11.77 -1.01
N THR A 141 -20.08 -10.80 -1.91
CA THR A 141 -19.65 -11.00 -3.30
C THR A 141 -18.34 -10.26 -3.55
N ILE A 142 -17.35 -10.96 -4.11
CA ILE A 142 -16.03 -10.39 -4.42
C ILE A 142 -15.94 -10.16 -5.93
N SER A 143 -15.96 -8.89 -6.34
CA SER A 143 -15.88 -8.50 -7.75
C SER A 143 -14.44 -8.43 -8.26
N GLY A 144 -13.48 -8.08 -7.39
CA GLY A 144 -12.10 -7.86 -7.79
C GLY A 144 -11.13 -7.95 -6.62
N ILE A 145 -9.91 -8.39 -6.89
CA ILE A 145 -8.81 -8.42 -5.92
C ILE A 145 -7.60 -7.72 -6.52
N ALA A 146 -7.02 -6.78 -5.78
CA ALA A 146 -5.74 -6.17 -6.05
C ALA A 146 -4.73 -6.71 -5.03
N TYR A 147 -3.99 -7.75 -5.45
CA TYR A 147 -3.00 -8.42 -4.63
C TYR A 147 -1.62 -7.77 -4.77
N GLN A 148 -0.95 -7.56 -3.64
CA GLN A 148 0.44 -7.08 -3.54
C GLN A 148 1.13 -7.84 -2.41
N ASP A 149 2.46 -7.93 -2.44
CA ASP A 149 3.23 -8.63 -1.41
C ASP A 149 3.02 -8.00 -0.02
N ASP A 150 3.02 -6.67 0.06
CA ASP A 150 2.74 -5.94 1.29
C ASP A 150 1.26 -6.05 1.68
N ARG A 151 1.01 -6.71 2.82
CA ARG A 151 -0.31 -6.95 3.41
C ARG A 151 -1.14 -5.67 3.61
N SER A 152 -0.47 -4.54 3.87
CA SER A 152 -1.14 -3.24 4.08
C SER A 152 -1.71 -2.63 2.79
N MET A 153 -1.13 -3.00 1.65
CA MET A 153 -1.47 -2.50 0.32
C MET A 153 -2.47 -3.40 -0.43
N ARG A 154 -2.79 -4.58 0.10
CA ARG A 154 -3.81 -5.47 -0.47
C ARG A 154 -5.19 -4.85 -0.38
N ARG A 155 -5.96 -4.95 -1.47
CA ARG A 155 -7.33 -4.44 -1.57
C ARG A 155 -8.23 -5.45 -2.27
N ALA A 156 -9.51 -5.45 -1.91
CA ALA A 156 -10.54 -6.24 -2.56
C ALA A 156 -11.80 -5.39 -2.74
N VAL A 157 -12.53 -5.62 -3.82
CA VAL A 157 -13.84 -5.01 -4.08
C VAL A 157 -14.90 -6.00 -3.61
N ILE A 158 -15.52 -5.70 -2.47
CA ILE A 158 -16.49 -6.57 -1.80
C ILE A 158 -17.83 -5.82 -1.76
N ASN A 159 -18.87 -6.40 -2.36
CA ASN A 159 -20.18 -5.76 -2.53
C ASN A 159 -20.09 -4.36 -3.17
N GLY A 160 -19.15 -4.18 -4.11
CA GLY A 160 -18.89 -2.89 -4.78
C GLY A 160 -18.03 -1.90 -3.98
N ALA A 161 -17.68 -2.18 -2.73
CA ALA A 161 -16.83 -1.32 -1.92
C ALA A 161 -15.36 -1.78 -1.94
N LEU A 162 -14.43 -0.84 -2.17
CA LEU A 162 -12.99 -1.10 -2.08
C LEU A 162 -12.57 -1.15 -0.60
N VAL A 163 -12.18 -2.33 -0.13
CA VAL A 163 -11.80 -2.59 1.26
C VAL A 163 -10.42 -3.24 1.36
N GLY A 164 -9.78 -3.07 2.51
CA GLY A 164 -8.51 -3.69 2.85
C GLY A 164 -8.64 -4.66 4.03
N GLU A 165 -7.53 -5.27 4.42
CA GLU A 165 -7.52 -6.17 5.57
C GLU A 165 -7.89 -5.46 6.88
N GLY A 166 -8.63 -6.18 7.72
CA GLY A 166 -9.20 -5.70 8.98
C GLY A 166 -10.49 -4.88 8.85
N ALA A 167 -10.92 -4.55 7.63
CA ALA A 167 -12.21 -3.90 7.40
C ALA A 167 -13.38 -4.86 7.70
N GLU A 168 -14.52 -4.32 8.09
CA GLU A 168 -15.74 -5.08 8.35
C GLU A 168 -16.76 -4.83 7.24
N VAL A 169 -17.28 -5.90 6.64
CA VAL A 169 -18.25 -5.86 5.54
C VAL A 169 -19.31 -6.92 5.80
N ALA A 170 -20.59 -6.53 5.78
CA ALA A 170 -21.72 -7.42 6.06
C ALA A 170 -21.60 -8.19 7.40
N GLY A 171 -21.00 -7.56 8.42
CA GLY A 171 -20.77 -8.17 9.74
C GLY A 171 -19.66 -9.22 9.78
N ALA A 172 -18.85 -9.34 8.71
CA ALA A 172 -17.66 -10.18 8.67
C ALA A 172 -16.41 -9.31 8.53
N LYS A 173 -15.38 -9.63 9.30
CA LYS A 173 -14.09 -8.95 9.25
C LYS A 173 -13.19 -9.59 8.21
N VAL A 174 -12.60 -8.80 7.32
CA VAL A 174 -11.59 -9.25 6.36
C VAL A 174 -10.32 -9.59 7.12
N VAL A 175 -9.93 -10.86 7.15
CA VAL A 175 -8.74 -11.34 7.85
C VAL A 175 -7.53 -11.30 6.94
N GLU A 176 -7.66 -11.79 5.70
CA GLU A 176 -6.54 -11.95 4.78
C GLU A 176 -7.03 -11.88 3.34
N ILE A 177 -6.33 -11.09 2.51
CA ILE A 177 -6.58 -11.02 1.07
C ILE A 177 -5.47 -11.81 0.37
N ARG A 178 -5.86 -12.81 -0.41
CA ARG A 178 -4.98 -13.59 -1.29
C ARG A 178 -5.34 -13.32 -2.75
N GLU A 179 -4.52 -13.81 -3.66
CA GLU A 179 -4.66 -13.58 -5.10
C GLU A 179 -6.08 -13.88 -5.63
N ASN A 180 -6.63 -15.05 -5.31
CA ASN A 180 -7.92 -15.52 -5.86
C ASN A 180 -9.03 -15.70 -4.80
N ARG A 181 -8.76 -15.33 -3.54
CA ARG A 181 -9.69 -15.56 -2.42
C ARG A 181 -9.49 -14.55 -1.30
N VAL A 182 -10.55 -14.32 -0.53
CA VAL A 182 -10.49 -13.51 0.68
C VAL A 182 -10.98 -14.36 1.85
N ARG A 183 -10.19 -14.35 2.93
CA ARG A 183 -10.54 -15.02 4.19
C ARG A 183 -11.22 -14.00 5.11
N PHE A 184 -12.39 -14.37 5.59
CA PHE A 184 -13.19 -13.57 6.50
C PHE A 184 -13.29 -14.24 7.87
N SER A 185 -13.64 -13.46 8.88
CA SER A 185 -14.01 -13.94 10.21
C SER A 185 -15.34 -13.33 10.64
N ARG A 186 -16.28 -14.16 11.10
CA ARG A 186 -17.58 -13.73 11.64
C ARG A 186 -17.87 -14.55 12.89
N ALA A 187 -18.18 -13.89 14.00
CA ALA A 187 -18.44 -14.54 15.28
C ALA A 187 -17.33 -15.53 15.73
N GLY A 188 -16.08 -15.30 15.33
CA GLY A 188 -14.95 -16.17 15.65
C GLY A 188 -14.72 -17.32 14.68
N GLU A 189 -15.64 -17.55 13.74
CA GLU A 189 -15.48 -18.55 12.69
C GLU A 189 -14.82 -17.93 11.45
N ASN A 190 -13.86 -18.64 10.87
CA ASN A 190 -13.17 -18.21 9.65
C ASN A 190 -13.72 -18.96 8.45
N PHE A 191 -14.02 -18.22 7.38
CA PHE A 191 -14.46 -18.80 6.10
C PHE A 191 -13.76 -18.11 4.93
N GLU A 192 -13.62 -18.82 3.82
CA GLU A 192 -13.00 -18.32 2.60
C GLU A 192 -14.05 -18.12 1.52
N VAL A 193 -13.97 -16.99 0.81
CA VAL A 193 -14.78 -16.72 -0.38
C VAL A 193 -13.84 -16.54 -1.56
N LEU A 194 -14.08 -17.29 -2.61
CA LEU A 194 -13.34 -17.18 -3.86
C LEU A 194 -13.81 -15.93 -4.62
N GLN A 195 -12.90 -15.30 -5.36
CA GLN A 195 -13.32 -14.28 -6.32
C GLN A 195 -14.27 -14.94 -7.32
N SER A 196 -15.51 -14.44 -7.43
CA SER A 196 -16.45 -14.94 -8.43
C SER A 196 -15.92 -14.54 -9.79
N SER A 197 -15.31 -15.49 -10.50
CA SER A 197 -14.87 -15.30 -11.88
C SER A 197 -16.10 -15.24 -12.79
N ALA A 198 -16.80 -14.09 -12.77
CA ALA A 198 -17.99 -13.87 -13.59
C ALA A 198 -17.68 -13.62 -15.08
N PHE A 199 -16.44 -13.88 -15.53
CA PHE A 199 -16.02 -13.76 -16.92
C PHE A 199 -15.81 -15.15 -17.54
N THR A 200 -16.88 -15.93 -17.67
CA THR A 200 -16.94 -16.91 -18.75
C THR A 200 -17.40 -16.14 -19.98
N GLN A 201 -16.45 -15.72 -20.82
CA GLN A 201 -16.78 -15.16 -22.14
C GLN A 201 -17.42 -16.28 -22.96
N HIS A 202 -18.71 -16.13 -23.27
CA HIS A 202 -19.39 -16.92 -24.29
C HIS A 202 -19.02 -16.44 -25.69
#